data_AF-A0A6V7M6J8-F1
#
_entry.id   AF-A0A6V7M6J8-F1
#
_cell.length_a   1.000
_cell.length_b   1.000
_cell.length_c   1.000
_cell.angle_alpha   90.00
_cell.angle_beta   90.00
_cell.angle_gamma   90.00
#
_symmetry.space_group_name_H-M   'P 1'
#
loop_
_entity.id
_entity.type
_entity.pdbx_description
1 polymer ?
#
loop_
_entity_poly.entity_id
_entity_poly.type
_entity_poly.pdbx_seq_one_letter_code
_entity_poly.pdbx_strand_id
1 'polypeptide(L)'
;SQGHNDAWDELIYPGMKQGLVGSLLASQEAMDRRKNSFELYGADFMVMEDFSVWLIEINSHPDMSYSTSVTSRLCKQVMEDTVKVVVDYREDKNADTGYFELAYKQKMPNCQPYLGAALSVQGTKIHSNERRLANIDSKFLPKFPL
;
A
#
# COMPACT_ATOMS: atom_id res chain seq x y z
N SER A 1 26.90 3.21 -27.09
CA SER A 1 26.42 3.87 -25.86
C SER A 1 26.74 5.35 -25.96
N GLN A 2 25.83 6.25 -25.59
CA GLN A 2 26.06 7.71 -25.66
C GLN A 2 26.96 8.25 -24.54
N GLY A 3 27.91 7.45 -24.02
CA GLY A 3 28.90 7.90 -23.02
C GLY A 3 28.41 8.20 -21.61
N HIS A 4 27.09 8.23 -21.37
CA HIS A 4 26.49 8.55 -20.06
C HIS A 4 25.89 7.30 -19.40
N ASN A 5 26.73 6.34 -19.00
CA ASN A 5 26.24 5.10 -18.41
C ASN A 5 25.57 5.29 -17.04
N ASP A 6 25.96 6.34 -16.31
CA ASP A 6 25.51 6.57 -14.93
C ASP A 6 24.28 7.50 -14.84
N ALA A 7 23.86 8.10 -15.96
CA ALA A 7 22.76 9.08 -15.98
C ALA A 7 21.43 8.50 -15.46
N TRP A 8 21.18 7.21 -15.69
CA TRP A 8 19.99 6.55 -15.17
C TRP A 8 19.96 6.54 -13.64
N ASP A 9 21.05 6.08 -13.02
CA ASP A 9 21.14 5.88 -11.57
C ASP A 9 21.35 7.20 -10.81
N GLU A 10 22.08 8.15 -11.41
CA GLU A 10 22.44 9.41 -10.75
C GLU A 10 21.41 10.53 -10.94
N LEU A 11 20.69 10.56 -12.08
CA LEU A 11 19.82 11.68 -12.44
C LEU A 11 18.38 11.25 -12.69
N ILE A 12 18.16 10.30 -13.59
CA ILE A 12 16.81 9.97 -14.08
C ILE A 12 15.98 9.31 -12.98
N TYR A 13 16.45 8.20 -12.43
CA TYR A 13 15.70 7.43 -11.42
C TYR A 13 15.47 8.23 -10.12
N PRO A 14 16.46 8.96 -9.57
CA PRO A 14 16.22 9.88 -8.47
C PRO A 14 15.21 10.98 -8.81
N GLY A 15 15.28 11.56 -10.02
CA GLY A 15 14.34 12.58 -10.49
C GLY A 15 12.89 12.08 -10.57
N MET A 16 12.69 10.86 -11.10
CA MET A 16 11.37 10.20 -11.11
C MET A 16 10.80 10.03 -9.70
N LYS A 17 11.62 9.55 -8.75
CA LYS A 17 11.22 9.39 -7.35
C LYS A 17 10.84 10.71 -6.70
N GLN A 18 11.65 11.74 -6.92
CA GLN A 18 11.38 13.06 -6.37
C GLN A 18 10.06 13.64 -6.91
N GLY A 19 9.82 13.53 -8.22
CA GLY A 19 8.58 13.96 -8.84
C GLY A 19 7.35 13.24 -8.29
N LEU A 20 7.42 11.91 -8.18
CA LEU A 20 6.32 11.10 -7.64
C LEU A 20 6.02 11.43 -6.17
N VAL A 21 7.04 11.46 -5.32
CA VAL A 21 6.90 11.76 -3.89
C VAL A 21 6.38 13.18 -3.67
N GLY A 22 6.91 14.15 -4.43
CA GLY A 22 6.46 15.54 -4.37
C GLY A 22 4.98 15.70 -4.69
N SER A 23 4.50 15.06 -5.77
CA SER A 23 3.09 15.11 -6.15
C SER A 23 2.17 14.45 -5.13
N LEU A 24 2.57 13.29 -4.58
CA LEU A 24 1.79 12.60 -3.53
C LEU A 24 1.73 13.40 -2.23
N LEU A 25 2.82 14.04 -1.82
CA LEU A 25 2.85 14.91 -0.66
C LEU A 25 1.99 16.16 -0.85
N ALA A 26 2.05 16.79 -2.02
CA ALA A 26 1.23 17.95 -2.34
C ALA A 26 -0.27 17.64 -2.34
N SER A 27 -0.64 16.40 -2.67
CA SER A 27 -2.03 15.95 -2.77
C SER A 27 -2.53 15.23 -1.51
N GLN A 28 -1.67 15.04 -0.50
CA GLN A 28 -1.91 14.14 0.63
C GLN A 28 -3.19 14.44 1.42
N GLU A 29 -3.61 15.70 1.47
CA GLU A 29 -4.79 16.14 2.24
C GLU A 29 -6.10 15.79 1.53
N ALA A 30 -6.05 15.67 0.20
CA ALA A 30 -7.20 15.34 -0.64
C ALA A 30 -7.32 13.83 -0.89
N MET A 31 -6.28 13.03 -0.60
CA MET A 31 -6.30 11.58 -0.78
C MET A 31 -7.14 10.90 0.31
N ASP A 32 -8.11 10.08 -0.10
CA ASP A 32 -8.89 9.29 0.86
C ASP A 32 -8.02 8.18 1.47
N ARG A 33 -8.12 8.01 2.78
CA ARG A 33 -7.28 7.11 3.57
C ARG A 33 -8.13 6.03 4.19
N ARG A 34 -8.35 4.96 3.44
CA ARG A 34 -9.06 3.79 3.94
C ARG A 34 -8.11 2.75 4.51
N LYS A 35 -8.34 2.35 5.77
CA LYS A 35 -7.57 1.27 6.41
C LYS A 35 -7.76 -0.03 5.63
N ASN A 36 -6.67 -0.80 5.46
CA ASN A 36 -6.64 -2.04 4.68
C ASN A 36 -6.99 -1.85 3.19
N SER A 37 -6.68 -0.70 2.64
CA SER A 37 -6.78 -0.42 1.20
C SER A 37 -5.41 0.03 0.68
N PHE A 38 -5.17 -0.25 -0.59
CA PHE A 38 -4.01 0.19 -1.33
C PHE A 38 -4.44 0.49 -2.76
N GLU A 39 -3.64 1.26 -3.47
CA GLU A 39 -3.89 1.61 -4.87
C GLU A 39 -2.57 1.53 -5.64
N LEU A 40 -2.65 1.04 -6.87
CA LEU A 40 -1.54 0.97 -7.80
C LEU A 40 -1.73 2.04 -8.86
N TYR A 41 -0.78 2.96 -8.94
CA TYR A 41 -0.80 4.07 -9.87
C TYR A 41 0.22 3.85 -11.00
N GLY A 42 -0.09 4.37 -12.19
CA GLY A 42 0.90 4.60 -13.25
C GLY A 42 1.35 6.05 -13.22
N ALA A 43 2.62 6.31 -13.46
CA ALA A 43 3.16 7.66 -13.56
C ALA A 43 3.98 7.79 -14.84
N ASP A 44 3.63 8.78 -15.66
CA ASP A 44 4.26 9.02 -16.95
C ASP A 44 5.23 10.19 -16.84
N PHE A 45 6.44 9.97 -17.34
CA PHE A 45 7.54 10.92 -17.24
C PHE A 45 8.11 11.24 -18.61
N MET A 46 8.51 12.49 -18.79
CA MET A 46 9.33 12.93 -19.92
C MET A 46 10.78 13.07 -19.44
N VAL A 47 11.71 12.46 -20.18
CA VAL A 47 13.15 12.63 -19.96
C VAL A 47 13.69 13.56 -21.05
N MET A 48 14.35 14.63 -20.64
CA MET A 48 14.90 15.65 -21.53
C MET A 48 16.33 15.32 -21.98
N GLU A 49 16.86 16.07 -22.94
CA GLU A 49 18.23 15.89 -23.47
C GLU A 49 19.33 16.07 -22.40
N ASP A 50 19.07 16.89 -21.38
CA ASP A 50 19.95 17.10 -20.22
C ASP A 50 19.71 16.10 -19.08
N PHE A 51 18.94 15.04 -19.34
CA PHE A 51 18.49 14.04 -18.36
C PHE A 51 17.61 14.57 -17.22
N SER A 52 17.12 15.81 -17.31
CA SER A 52 16.08 16.27 -16.40
C SER A 52 14.78 15.50 -16.63
N VAL A 53 14.06 15.23 -15.55
CA VAL A 53 12.84 14.42 -15.57
C VAL A 53 11.64 15.26 -15.15
N TRP A 54 10.59 15.20 -15.96
CA TRP A 54 9.33 15.89 -15.72
C TRP A 54 8.20 14.88 -15.58
N LEU A 55 7.52 14.90 -14.43
CA LEU A 55 6.29 14.15 -14.24
C LEU A 55 5.19 14.81 -15.06
N ILE A 56 4.53 14.05 -15.94
CA ILE A 56 3.48 14.54 -16.82
C ILE A 56 2.12 14.24 -16.22
N GLU A 57 1.87 12.99 -15.84
CA GLU A 57 0.60 12.57 -15.25
C GLU A 57 0.76 11.39 -14.29
N ILE A 58 -0.25 11.24 -13.41
CA ILE A 58 -0.43 10.09 -12.54
C ILE A 58 -1.83 9.54 -12.78
N ASN A 59 -1.90 8.27 -13.20
CA ASN A 59 -3.13 7.56 -13.51
C ASN A 59 -3.46 6.55 -12.42
N SER A 60 -4.69 6.59 -11.91
CA SER A 60 -5.20 5.61 -10.93
C SER A 60 -5.55 4.24 -11.54
N HIS A 61 -5.59 4.17 -12.88
CA HIS A 61 -5.92 2.96 -13.62
C HIS A 61 -4.90 2.75 -14.75
N PRO A 62 -3.65 2.42 -14.41
CA PRO A 62 -2.66 2.06 -15.44
C PRO A 62 -3.15 0.85 -16.23
N ASP A 63 -2.92 0.86 -17.55
CA ASP A 63 -3.24 -0.31 -18.39
C ASP A 63 -2.33 -1.48 -18.02
N MET A 64 -2.93 -2.60 -17.63
CA MET A 64 -2.26 -3.85 -17.32
C MET A 64 -2.43 -4.91 -18.42
N SER A 65 -2.81 -4.47 -19.62
CA SER A 65 -2.94 -5.34 -20.78
C SER A 65 -1.59 -5.87 -21.25
N TYR A 66 -1.62 -7.11 -21.76
CA TYR A 66 -0.46 -7.79 -22.33
C TYR A 66 -0.28 -7.46 -23.81
N SER A 67 -0.42 -6.17 -24.16
CA SER A 67 -0.42 -5.66 -25.53
C SER A 67 0.90 -5.89 -26.29
N THR A 68 2.02 -6.00 -25.57
CA THR A 68 3.35 -6.25 -26.12
C THR A 68 4.07 -7.32 -25.31
N SER A 69 5.16 -7.89 -25.83
CA SER A 69 6.01 -8.82 -25.06
C SER A 69 6.60 -8.16 -23.80
N VAL A 70 6.90 -6.87 -23.86
CA VAL A 70 7.42 -6.08 -22.74
C VAL A 70 6.36 -5.90 -21.67
N THR A 71 5.18 -5.37 -22.03
CA THR A 71 4.07 -5.19 -21.08
C THR A 71 3.56 -6.53 -20.55
N SER A 72 3.57 -7.59 -21.36
CA SER A 72 3.23 -8.95 -20.89
C SER A 72 4.09 -9.41 -19.71
N ARG A 73 5.40 -9.16 -19.78
CA ARG A 73 6.33 -9.53 -18.71
C ARG A 73 6.19 -8.60 -17.50
N LEU A 74 6.22 -7.29 -17.73
CA LEU A 74 6.23 -6.30 -16.65
C LEU A 74 4.91 -6.26 -15.88
N CYS A 75 3.76 -6.33 -16.57
CA CYS A 75 2.45 -6.31 -15.92
C CYS A 75 2.22 -7.56 -15.06
N LYS A 76 2.66 -8.75 -15.51
CA LYS A 76 2.59 -9.96 -14.67
C LYS A 76 3.44 -9.80 -13.41
N GLN A 77 4.68 -9.36 -13.60
CA GLN A 77 5.65 -9.21 -12.53
C GLN A 77 5.19 -8.18 -11.47
N VAL A 78 4.72 -7.01 -11.88
CA VAL A 78 4.25 -5.98 -10.94
C VAL A 78 3.00 -6.45 -10.17
N MET A 79 2.10 -7.21 -10.81
CA MET A 79 0.91 -7.74 -10.16
C MET A 79 1.27 -8.80 -9.11
N GLU A 80 2.21 -9.70 -9.41
CA GLU A 80 2.72 -10.68 -8.45
C GLU A 80 3.44 -10.00 -7.28
N ASP A 81 4.36 -9.07 -7.56
CA ASP A 81 5.13 -8.38 -6.53
C ASP A 81 4.24 -7.46 -5.67
N THR A 82 3.13 -6.94 -6.21
CA THR A 82 2.15 -6.17 -5.44
C THR A 82 1.53 -7.03 -4.34
N VAL A 83 1.19 -8.29 -4.62
CA VAL A 83 0.64 -9.21 -3.60
C VAL A 83 1.65 -9.42 -2.47
N LYS A 84 2.93 -9.61 -2.80
CA LYS A 84 3.99 -9.75 -1.80
C LYS A 84 4.06 -8.54 -0.86
N VAL A 85 3.96 -7.33 -1.41
CA VAL A 85 4.02 -6.09 -0.60
C VAL A 85 2.78 -5.91 0.28
N VAL A 86 1.58 -6.20 -0.23
CA VAL A 86 0.33 -5.89 0.48
C VAL A 86 -0.15 -7.01 1.42
N VAL A 87 0.20 -8.25 1.11
CA VAL A 87 -0.18 -9.45 1.87
C VAL A 87 1.01 -10.00 2.64
N ASP A 88 2.06 -10.46 1.95
CA ASP A 88 3.13 -11.22 2.59
C ASP A 88 3.93 -10.35 3.57
N TYR A 89 4.31 -9.14 3.14
CA TYR A 89 5.05 -8.19 3.96
C TYR A 89 4.23 -7.67 5.17
N ARG A 90 2.90 -7.79 5.11
CA ARG A 90 2.04 -7.48 6.26
C ARG A 90 2.23 -8.52 7.36
N GLU A 91 2.31 -9.80 7.01
CA GLU A 91 2.45 -10.94 7.92
C GLU A 91 3.91 -11.12 8.38
N ASP A 92 4.89 -10.97 7.48
CA ASP A 92 6.32 -11.06 7.77
C ASP A 92 7.09 -9.85 7.21
N LYS A 93 7.74 -9.09 8.10
CA LYS A 93 8.53 -7.90 7.73
C LYS A 93 9.84 -8.22 7.00
N ASN A 94 10.21 -9.49 6.88
CA ASN A 94 11.37 -9.94 6.11
C ASN A 94 10.97 -10.57 4.77
N ALA A 95 9.68 -10.58 4.42
CA ALA A 95 9.22 -11.12 3.15
C ALA A 95 9.82 -10.35 1.97
N ASP A 96 10.10 -11.09 0.89
CA ASP A 96 10.52 -10.52 -0.39
C ASP A 96 9.47 -9.55 -0.93
N THR A 97 9.89 -8.38 -1.42
CA THR A 97 9.02 -7.40 -2.08
C THR A 97 9.19 -7.38 -3.60
N GLY A 98 9.97 -8.32 -4.14
CA GLY A 98 10.34 -8.36 -5.54
C GLY A 98 11.08 -7.09 -5.95
N TYR A 99 10.62 -6.44 -7.01
CA TYR A 99 11.26 -5.23 -7.51
C TYR A 99 10.71 -3.93 -6.93
N PHE A 100 9.78 -3.99 -5.97
CA PHE A 100 9.35 -2.80 -5.24
C PHE A 100 10.43 -2.32 -4.28
N GLU A 101 10.68 -1.01 -4.28
CA GLU A 101 11.45 -0.32 -3.26
C GLU A 101 10.60 0.72 -2.52
N LEU A 102 10.90 0.93 -1.24
CA LEU A 102 10.24 1.95 -0.44
C LEU A 102 10.87 3.33 -0.70
N ALA A 103 10.26 4.11 -1.59
CA ALA A 103 10.76 5.46 -1.90
C ALA A 103 10.47 6.49 -0.79
N TYR A 104 9.34 6.38 -0.09
CA TYR A 104 8.95 7.36 0.94
C TYR A 104 8.08 6.73 2.04
N LYS A 105 8.30 7.16 3.29
CA LYS A 105 7.49 6.77 4.45
C LYS A 105 7.42 7.90 5.47
N GLN A 106 6.21 8.32 5.80
CA GLN A 106 5.93 9.30 6.84
C GLN A 106 4.93 8.75 7.84
N LYS A 107 5.10 9.11 9.12
CA LYS A 107 4.07 8.90 10.14
C LYS A 107 3.03 10.00 9.98
N MET A 108 1.87 9.64 9.46
CA MET A 108 0.74 10.55 9.37
C MET A 108 -0.04 10.51 10.69
N PRO A 109 -0.40 11.66 11.27
CA PRO A 109 -1.31 11.69 12.40
C PRO A 109 -2.64 11.05 11.99
N ASN A 110 -3.34 10.41 12.94
CA ASN A 110 -4.69 9.92 12.67
C ASN A 110 -5.53 11.10 12.20
N CYS A 111 -6.13 10.96 11.01
CA CYS A 111 -7.10 11.92 10.49
C CYS A 111 -8.15 12.13 11.58
N GLN A 112 -8.14 13.30 12.20
CA GLN A 112 -9.24 13.76 13.02
C GLN A 112 -10.40 13.96 12.03
N PRO A 113 -11.56 13.30 12.19
CA PRO A 113 -12.69 13.53 11.32
C PRO A 113 -13.20 14.97 11.55
N TYR A 114 -12.63 15.95 10.85
CA TYR A 114 -13.05 17.33 10.95
C TYR A 114 -14.29 17.54 10.07
N LEU A 115 -15.41 17.68 10.78
CA LEU A 115 -16.67 18.36 10.44
C LEU A 115 -16.84 18.82 8.97
N GLY A 116 -17.68 18.09 8.23
CA GLY A 116 -18.23 18.56 6.97
C GLY A 116 -19.11 17.51 6.29
N ALA A 117 -20.38 17.42 6.72
CA ALA A 117 -21.52 16.74 6.06
C ALA A 117 -21.34 15.34 5.44
N ALA A 118 -20.25 14.62 5.67
CA ALA A 118 -20.12 13.22 5.27
C ALA A 118 -20.62 12.34 6.42
N LEU A 119 -21.79 11.73 6.22
CA LEU A 119 -22.26 10.63 7.09
C LEU A 119 -21.28 9.46 6.94
N SER A 120 -20.36 9.33 7.89
CA SER A 120 -19.50 8.14 7.98
C SER A 120 -20.06 7.19 9.04
N VAL A 121 -20.23 5.92 8.66
CA VAL A 121 -20.60 4.85 9.59
C VAL A 121 -19.36 4.00 9.83
N GLN A 122 -18.81 4.09 11.04
CA GLN A 122 -17.66 3.30 11.45
C GLN A 122 -18.12 2.16 12.36
N GLY A 123 -18.07 0.93 11.85
CA GLY A 123 -18.33 -0.27 12.63
C GLY A 123 -17.08 -0.75 13.36
N THR A 124 -17.24 -1.21 14.60
CA THR A 124 -16.21 -1.99 15.32
C THR A 124 -16.73 -3.40 15.54
N LYS A 125 -15.89 -4.41 15.32
CA LYS A 125 -16.25 -5.81 15.52
C LYS A 125 -16.63 -6.04 16.99
N ILE A 126 -17.87 -6.47 17.24
CA ILE A 126 -18.29 -6.93 18.55
C ILE A 126 -17.75 -8.35 18.72
N HIS A 127 -16.84 -8.53 19.67
CA HIS A 127 -16.44 -9.85 20.10
C HIS A 127 -17.50 -10.38 21.07
N SER A 128 -18.32 -11.32 20.61
CA SER A 128 -19.21 -12.07 21.50
C SER A 128 -18.36 -12.89 22.47
N ASN A 129 -18.44 -12.56 23.77
CA ASN A 129 -17.85 -13.37 24.83
C ASN A 129 -18.70 -14.63 25.05
N GLU A 130 -18.66 -15.59 24.12
CA GLU A 130 -19.18 -16.94 24.35
C GLU A 130 -18.19 -17.78 25.18
N ARG A 131 -17.74 -17.26 26.33
CA ARG A 131 -17.07 -18.06 27.39
C ARG A 131 -17.35 -17.46 28.76
N ARG A 132 -18.62 -17.48 29.19
CA ARG A 132 -18.95 -17.26 30.61
C ARG A 132 -20.17 -18.01 31.15
N LEU A 133 -20.49 -19.18 30.58
CA LEU A 133 -21.59 -20.03 31.08
C LEU A 133 -21.19 -21.46 31.46
N ALA A 134 -19.90 -21.83 31.38
CA ALA A 134 -19.45 -23.19 31.73
C ALA A 134 -18.90 -23.35 33.17
N ASN A 135 -19.11 -22.37 34.07
CA ASN A 135 -18.51 -22.39 35.42
C ASN A 135 -19.49 -22.23 36.58
N ILE A 136 -20.77 -22.50 36.35
CA ILE A 136 -21.79 -22.58 37.40
C ILE A 136 -22.42 -23.98 37.30
N ASP A 137 -21.68 -25.03 37.68
CA ASP A 137 -22.28 -26.36 37.99
C ASP A 137 -21.24 -27.32 38.60
N SER A 138 -20.52 -26.89 39.64
CA SER A 138 -19.67 -27.81 40.44
C SER A 138 -19.87 -27.72 41.95
N LYS A 139 -20.89 -26.98 42.44
CA LYS A 139 -21.15 -26.81 43.88
C LYS A 139 -22.34 -27.57 44.46
N PHE A 140 -23.05 -28.39 43.67
CA PHE A 140 -24.16 -29.21 44.18
C PHE A 140 -24.07 -30.66 43.69
N LEU A 141 -23.17 -31.44 44.27
CA LEU A 141 -23.29 -32.90 44.28
C LEU A 141 -23.19 -33.38 45.73
N PRO A 142 -24.23 -34.03 46.30
CA PRO A 142 -24.16 -34.57 47.65
C PRO A 142 -23.23 -35.80 47.66
N LYS A 143 -22.28 -35.81 48.61
CA LYS A 143 -21.46 -37.00 48.89
C LYS A 143 -22.29 -37.99 49.70
N PHE A 144 -22.51 -39.19 49.17
CA PHE A 144 -22.97 -40.35 49.94
C PHE A 144 -21.76 -41.18 50.40
N PRO A 145 -21.74 -41.69 51.64
CA PRO A 145 -20.63 -42.51 52.13
C PRO A 145 -20.76 -43.98 51.68
N LEU A 146 -19.59 -44.54 51.38
CA LEU A 146 -19.17 -45.94 51.10
C LEU A 146 -20.25 -47.00 50.83
#